data_AF-A0A6C0JUT8-F1
#
_entry.id   AF-A0A6C0JUT8-F1
#
_cell.length_a   1.000
_cell.length_b   1.000
_cell.length_c   1.000
_cell.angle_alpha   90.00
_cell.angle_beta   90.00
_cell.angle_gamma   90.00
#
_symmetry.space_group_name_H-M   'P 1'
#
loop_
_entity.id
_entity.type
_entity.pdbx_description
1 polymer ?
#
loop_
_entity_poly.entity_id
_entity_poly.type
_entity_poly.pdbx_seq_one_letter_code
_entity_poly.pdbx_strand_id
1 'polypeptide(L)'
;MYMEKKFIWDNLPDCLLDNIYKKIVYKQPKNLLDDIVSYTNTIKYIKNNLDLYSDWFILWCILLMYINDNKEIEEKFKILKNNVNKNNNLMIRYEGGMYWIKRYIAKFSVKQRNDFIKYMNDKDY
;
A
#
# COMPACT_ATOMS: atom_id res chain seq x y z
N MET A 1 15.93 -35.02 -8.05
CA MET A 1 15.35 -34.68 -9.37
C MET A 1 13.89 -34.34 -9.15
N TYR A 2 13.52 -33.06 -9.13
CA TYR A 2 12.14 -32.65 -8.91
C TYR A 2 11.40 -32.77 -10.24
N MET A 3 10.32 -33.56 -10.30
CA MET A 3 9.39 -33.51 -11.43
C MET A 3 8.68 -32.17 -11.39
N GLU A 4 8.97 -31.31 -12.37
CA GLU A 4 8.16 -30.13 -12.63
C GLU A 4 6.71 -30.57 -12.87
N LYS A 5 5.78 -30.03 -12.08
CA LYS A 5 4.35 -30.16 -12.38
C LYS A 5 4.09 -29.37 -13.66
N LYS A 6 4.12 -30.05 -14.81
CA LYS A 6 3.64 -29.49 -16.07
C LYS A 6 2.13 -29.36 -15.97
N PHE A 7 1.64 -28.12 -15.94
CA PHE A 7 0.23 -27.85 -16.08
C PHE A 7 -0.17 -28.10 -17.53
N ILE A 8 -1.41 -28.56 -17.74
CA ILE A 8 -1.93 -28.83 -19.09
C ILE A 8 -1.85 -27.57 -19.98
N TRP A 9 -1.94 -26.39 -19.36
CA TRP A 9 -1.82 -25.09 -20.02
C TRP A 9 -0.42 -24.80 -20.58
N ASP A 10 0.63 -25.38 -20.00
CA ASP A 10 2.03 -25.10 -20.37
C ASP A 10 2.40 -25.66 -21.76
N ASN A 11 1.57 -26.55 -22.32
CA ASN A 11 1.79 -27.14 -23.64
C ASN A 11 0.73 -26.70 -24.67
N LEU A 12 -0.11 -25.71 -24.35
CA LEU A 12 -1.12 -25.24 -25.29
C LEU A 12 -0.52 -24.22 -26.28
N PRO A 13 -0.87 -24.30 -27.57
CA PRO A 13 -0.59 -23.25 -28.54
C PRO A 13 -1.15 -21.90 -28.09
N ASP A 14 -0.43 -20.82 -28.35
CA ASP A 14 -0.80 -19.45 -27.95
C ASP A 14 -2.22 -19.06 -28.40
N CYS A 15 -2.63 -19.49 -29.61
CA CYS A 15 -3.97 -19.22 -30.13
C CYS A 15 -5.10 -19.85 -29.29
N LEU A 16 -4.83 -20.99 -28.63
CA LEU A 16 -5.78 -21.62 -27.72
C LEU A 16 -5.75 -20.95 -26.35
N LEU A 17 -4.55 -20.63 -25.83
CA LEU A 17 -4.38 -19.86 -24.60
C LEU A 17 -5.14 -18.52 -24.68
N ASP A 18 -5.00 -17.77 -25.76
CA ASP A 18 -5.72 -16.53 -26.00
C ASP A 18 -7.24 -16.71 -26.01
N ASN A 19 -7.74 -17.79 -26.64
CA ASN A 19 -9.17 -18.10 -26.64
C ASN A 19 -9.69 -18.49 -25.25
N ILE A 20 -8.86 -19.15 -24.44
CA ILE A 20 -9.17 -19.49 -23.06
C ILE A 20 -9.18 -18.22 -22.20
N TYR A 21 -8.15 -17.37 -22.27
CA TYR A 21 -8.07 -16.12 -21.53
C TYR A 21 -9.21 -15.16 -21.87
N LYS A 22 -9.60 -15.03 -23.14
CA LYS A 22 -10.77 -14.23 -23.55
C LYS A 22 -12.09 -14.72 -22.94
N LYS A 23 -12.20 -16.02 -22.62
CA LYS A 23 -13.38 -16.61 -21.96
C LYS A 23 -13.35 -16.48 -20.44
N ILE A 24 -12.18 -16.23 -19.85
CA ILE A 24 -12.03 -16.00 -18.42
C ILE A 24 -12.42 -14.54 -18.13
N VAL A 25 -13.72 -14.32 -17.92
CA VAL A 25 -14.25 -13.03 -17.50
C VAL A 25 -14.20 -12.95 -15.98
N TYR A 26 -13.14 -12.35 -15.44
CA TYR A 26 -13.15 -11.94 -14.04
C TYR A 26 -14.09 -10.74 -13.90
N LYS A 27 -15.12 -10.86 -13.05
CA LYS A 27 -15.91 -9.70 -12.63
C LYS A 27 -14.96 -8.73 -11.91
N GLN A 28 -14.50 -7.70 -12.61
CA GLN A 28 -13.77 -6.63 -11.96
C GLN A 28 -14.70 -5.94 -10.97
N PRO A 29 -14.25 -5.65 -9.74
CA PRO A 29 -15.00 -4.81 -8.83
C PRO A 29 -15.31 -3.49 -9.54
N LYS A 30 -16.57 -3.06 -9.49
CA LYS A 30 -17.01 -1.81 -10.15
C LYS A 30 -16.14 -0.60 -9.79
N ASN A 31 -15.54 -0.63 -8.60
CA ASN A 31 -14.77 0.46 -8.02
C ASN A 31 -13.25 0.21 -8.06
N LEU A 32 -12.76 -0.79 -8.81
CA LEU A 32 -11.32 -1.11 -8.87
C LEU A 32 -10.52 0.05 -9.45
N LEU A 33 -11.02 0.68 -10.51
CA LEU A 33 -10.36 1.83 -11.13
C LEU A 33 -10.27 3.00 -10.15
N ASP A 34 -11.37 3.32 -9.45
CA ASP A 34 -11.41 4.39 -8.46
C ASP A 34 -10.44 4.13 -7.31
N ASP A 35 -10.32 2.88 -6.86
CA ASP A 35 -9.38 2.49 -5.82
C ASP A 35 -7.92 2.69 -6.27
N ILE A 36 -7.57 2.25 -7.49
CA ILE A 36 -6.22 2.42 -8.06
C ILE A 36 -5.88 3.91 -8.22
N VAL A 37 -6.82 4.69 -8.77
CA VAL A 37 -6.63 6.13 -8.99
C VAL A 37 -6.44 6.84 -7.64
N SER A 38 -7.31 6.55 -6.67
CA SER A 38 -7.24 7.13 -5.33
C SER A 38 -5.91 6.78 -4.65
N TYR A 39 -5.49 5.50 -4.66
CA TYR A 39 -4.20 5.07 -4.10
C TYR A 39 -3.03 5.82 -4.73
N THR A 40 -2.99 5.89 -6.06
CA THR A 40 -1.91 6.54 -6.81
C THR A 40 -1.83 8.03 -6.47
N ASN A 41 -2.98 8.70 -6.42
CA ASN A 41 -3.06 10.12 -6.05
C ASN A 41 -2.56 10.36 -4.63
N THR A 42 -2.94 9.51 -3.66
CA THR A 42 -2.48 9.64 -2.27
C THR A 42 -0.98 9.43 -2.14
N ILE A 43 -0.40 8.43 -2.80
CA ILE A 43 1.05 8.21 -2.78
C ILE A 43 1.80 9.37 -3.44
N LYS A 44 1.28 9.91 -4.55
CA LYS A 44 1.85 11.09 -5.21
C LYS A 44 1.81 12.31 -4.30
N TYR A 45 0.68 12.56 -3.63
CA TYR A 45 0.54 13.61 -2.64
C TYR A 45 1.58 13.48 -1.51
N ILE A 46 1.70 12.29 -0.91
CA ILE A 46 2.69 12.04 0.14
C ILE A 46 4.11 12.37 -0.35
N LYS A 47 4.50 11.87 -1.53
CA LYS A 47 5.83 12.11 -2.10
C LYS A 47 6.11 13.60 -2.29
N ASN A 48 5.13 14.37 -2.76
CA ASN A 48 5.25 15.82 -2.96
C ASN A 48 5.36 16.60 -1.64
N ASN A 49 5.03 15.98 -0.51
CA ASN A 49 5.07 16.59 0.83
C ASN A 49 6.22 16.06 1.69
N LEU A 50 7.09 15.19 1.15
CA LEU A 50 8.24 14.66 1.91
C LEU A 50 9.28 15.73 2.25
N ASP A 51 9.30 16.84 1.49
CA ASP A 51 10.18 17.98 1.78
C ASP A 51 9.67 18.80 2.99
N LEU A 52 8.36 18.74 3.25
CA LEU A 52 7.71 19.44 4.37
C LEU A 52 7.63 18.55 5.63
N TYR A 53 7.34 17.27 5.42
CA TYR A 53 7.10 16.30 6.48
C TYR A 53 7.95 15.05 6.29
N SER A 54 8.63 14.61 7.34
CA SER A 54 9.30 13.32 7.32
C SER A 54 8.30 12.17 7.08
N ASP A 55 8.74 11.12 6.40
CA ASP A 55 7.98 9.89 6.19
C ASP A 55 7.44 9.31 7.52
N TRP A 56 8.22 9.37 8.61
CA TRP A 56 7.80 8.95 9.93
C TRP A 56 6.63 9.78 10.49
N PHE A 57 6.62 11.10 10.27
CA PHE A 57 5.51 11.95 10.68
C PHE A 57 4.24 11.61 9.88
N ILE A 58 4.36 11.44 8.57
CA ILE A 58 3.23 11.07 7.70
C ILE A 58 2.67 9.71 8.14
N LEU A 59 3.53 8.73 8.42
CA LEU A 59 3.14 7.42 8.92
C LEU A 59 2.43 7.50 10.27
N TRP A 60 2.88 8.39 11.16
CA TRP A 60 2.20 8.65 12.43
C TRP A 60 0.76 9.14 12.22
N CYS A 61 0.55 10.12 11.32
CA CYS A 61 -0.79 10.60 10.97
C CYS A 61 -1.68 9.49 10.39
N ILE A 62 -1.14 8.63 9.53
CA ILE A 62 -1.88 7.48 8.98
C ILE A 62 -2.32 6.52 10.08
N LEU A 63 -1.45 6.23 11.04
CA LEU A 63 -1.76 5.34 12.17
C LEU A 63 -2.82 5.95 13.10
N LEU A 64 -2.77 7.27 13.33
CA LEU A 64 -3.80 8.00 14.08
C LEU A 64 -5.19 7.86 13.45
N MET A 65 -5.26 7.81 12.12
CA MET A 65 -6.54 7.59 11.43
C MET A 65 -6.99 6.12 11.42
N TYR A 66 -6.07 5.18 11.58
CA TYR A 66 -6.37 3.75 11.52
C TYR A 66 -6.78 3.16 12.87
N ILE A 67 -6.30 3.75 13.97
CA ILE A 67 -6.49 3.25 15.34
C ILE A 67 -7.03 4.44 16.13
N ASN A 68 -8.25 4.37 16.64
CA ASN A 68 -8.92 5.53 17.26
C ASN A 68 -8.44 5.86 18.70
N ASP A 69 -7.35 5.26 19.21
CA ASP A 69 -6.91 5.42 20.60
C ASP A 69 -5.43 5.82 20.77
N ASN A 70 -5.18 6.98 21.36
CA ASN A 70 -3.95 7.75 21.21
C ASN A 70 -2.73 7.11 21.91
N LYS A 71 -2.92 6.46 23.07
CA LYS A 71 -1.82 5.82 23.83
C LYS A 71 -1.32 4.53 23.17
N GLU A 72 -2.24 3.71 22.66
CA GLU A 72 -1.89 2.45 22.01
C GLU A 72 -1.11 2.71 20.70
N ILE A 73 -1.43 3.80 20.00
CA ILE A 73 -0.75 4.20 18.77
C ILE A 73 0.68 4.61 19.04
N GLU A 74 0.92 5.41 20.08
CA GLU A 74 2.27 5.85 20.43
C GLU A 74 3.19 4.66 20.69
N GLU A 75 2.69 3.66 21.41
CA GLU A 75 3.42 2.42 21.67
C GLU A 75 3.63 1.59 20.39
N LYS A 76 2.59 1.42 19.57
CA LYS A 76 2.70 0.72 18.28
C LYS A 76 3.69 1.42 17.33
N PHE A 77 3.73 2.74 17.32
CA PHE A 77 4.65 3.51 16.50
C PHE A 77 6.10 3.35 16.96
N LYS A 78 6.35 3.38 18.28
CA LYS A 78 7.67 3.08 18.86
C LYS A 78 8.13 1.68 18.50
N ILE A 79 7.25 0.67 18.63
CA ILE A 79 7.54 -0.71 18.23
C ILE A 79 7.87 -0.80 16.74
N LEU A 80 7.09 -0.13 15.88
CA LEU A 80 7.31 -0.14 14.44
C LEU A 80 8.66 0.49 14.06
N LYS A 81 8.99 1.65 14.63
CA LYS A 81 10.27 2.34 14.40
C LYS A 81 11.45 1.47 14.82
N ASN A 82 11.35 0.82 15.99
CA ASN A 82 12.35 -0.13 16.45
C ASN A 82 12.49 -1.34 15.52
N ASN A 83 11.37 -1.87 15.03
CA ASN A 83 11.35 -2.99 14.09
C ASN A 83 12.03 -2.62 12.77
N VAL A 84 11.78 -1.44 12.20
CA VAL A 84 12.43 -0.97 10.96
C VAL A 84 13.94 -0.83 11.15
N ASN A 85 14.36 -0.19 12.24
CA ASN A 85 15.78 0.03 12.53
C ASN A 85 16.56 -1.29 12.72
N LYS A 86 15.92 -2.30 13.33
CA LYS A 86 16.51 -3.62 13.58
C LYS A 86 16.25 -4.63 12.46
N ASN A 87 15.49 -4.28 11.42
CA ASN A 87 15.11 -5.23 10.37
C ASN A 87 16.32 -5.60 9.50
N ASN A 88 16.57 -6.89 9.27
CA ASN A 88 17.65 -7.35 8.40
C ASN A 88 17.39 -7.10 6.90
N ASN A 89 16.14 -6.78 6.53
CA ASN A 89 15.83 -6.32 5.19
C ASN A 89 16.32 -4.88 5.01
N LEU A 90 17.48 -4.73 4.36
CA LEU A 90 18.09 -3.43 4.07
C LEU A 90 17.16 -2.51 3.30
N MET A 91 16.35 -3.02 2.37
CA MET A 91 15.39 -2.21 1.61
C MET A 91 14.35 -1.58 2.53
N ILE A 92 13.78 -2.32 3.48
CA ILE A 92 12.83 -1.76 4.47
C ILE A 92 13.53 -0.72 5.34
N ARG A 93 14.78 -1.00 5.75
CA ARG A 93 15.56 -0.09 6.58
C ARG A 93 15.86 1.24 5.88
N TYR A 94 16.21 1.20 4.58
CA TYR A 94 16.50 2.37 3.76
C TYR A 94 15.25 3.08 3.22
N GLU A 95 14.15 2.36 2.94
CA GLU A 95 12.85 2.98 2.60
C GLU A 95 12.17 3.63 3.83
N GLY A 96 12.65 3.34 5.04
CA GLY A 96 12.18 3.96 6.27
C GLY A 96 10.68 3.73 6.53
N GLY A 97 9.97 4.81 6.82
CA GLY A 97 8.53 4.82 7.02
C GLY A 97 7.75 4.57 5.72
N MET A 98 8.33 4.85 4.55
CA MET A 98 7.61 4.82 3.27
C MET A 98 7.10 3.43 2.87
N TYR A 99 7.85 2.38 3.23
CA TYR A 99 7.39 1.00 3.05
C TYR A 99 6.04 0.76 3.76
N TRP A 100 5.93 1.22 5.01
CA TRP A 100 4.74 1.05 5.82
C TRP A 100 3.60 1.98 5.39
N ILE A 101 3.92 3.21 4.98
CA ILE A 101 2.94 4.14 4.40
C ILE A 101 2.20 3.48 3.24
N LYS A 102 2.93 2.96 2.24
CA LYS A 102 2.34 2.25 1.08
C LYS A 102 1.42 1.11 1.56
N ARG A 103 1.89 0.34 2.54
CA ARG A 103 1.17 -0.82 3.09
C ARG A 103 -0.13 -0.45 3.81
N TYR A 104 -0.16 0.66 4.56
CA TYR A 104 -1.37 1.11 5.25
C TYR A 104 -2.33 1.86 4.32
N ILE A 105 -1.84 2.70 3.42
CA ILE A 105 -2.67 3.39 2.42
C ILE A 105 -3.35 2.40 1.47
N ALA A 106 -2.70 1.28 1.13
CA ALA A 106 -3.32 0.21 0.34
C ALA A 106 -4.54 -0.42 1.05
N LYS A 107 -4.61 -0.36 2.39
CA LYS A 107 -5.75 -0.87 3.17
C LYS A 107 -6.87 0.16 3.36
N PHE A 108 -6.61 1.43 3.06
CA PHE A 108 -7.61 2.47 3.17
C PHE A 108 -8.61 2.37 2.02
N SER A 109 -9.88 2.61 2.34
CA SER A 109 -10.89 2.91 1.32
C SER A 109 -10.60 4.25 0.64
N VAL A 110 -11.18 4.47 -0.54
CA VAL A 110 -11.13 5.75 -1.26
C VAL A 110 -11.49 6.93 -0.34
N LYS A 111 -12.54 6.77 0.48
CA LYS A 111 -12.97 7.78 1.45
C LYS A 111 -11.87 8.09 2.48
N GLN A 112 -11.30 7.07 3.12
CA GLN A 112 -10.24 7.27 4.12
C GLN A 112 -9.00 7.93 3.53
N ARG A 113 -8.66 7.63 2.27
CA ARG A 113 -7.55 8.30 1.57
C ARG A 113 -7.83 9.78 1.31
N ASN A 114 -9.06 10.11 0.94
CA ASN A 114 -9.49 11.51 0.78
C ASN A 114 -9.50 12.25 2.13
N ASP A 115 -10.02 11.60 3.17
CA ASP A 115 -10.03 12.15 4.54
C ASP A 115 -8.60 12.40 5.05
N PHE A 116 -7.66 11.50 4.73
CA PHE A 116 -6.24 11.67 5.05
C PHE A 116 -5.62 12.89 4.36
N ILE A 117 -5.84 13.04 3.05
CA ILE A 117 -5.31 14.21 2.31
C ILE A 117 -5.89 15.50 2.90
N LYS A 118 -7.21 15.51 3.19
CA LYS A 118 -7.85 16.66 3.82
C LYS A 118 -7.24 16.95 5.20
N TYR A 119 -7.08 15.94 6.04
CA TYR A 119 -6.47 16.08 7.37
C TYR A 119 -5.05 16.69 7.28
N MET A 120 -4.24 16.25 6.31
CA MET A 120 -2.88 16.78 6.13
C MET A 120 -2.88 18.25 5.68
N ASN A 121 -3.82 18.65 4.81
CA ASN A 121 -3.95 20.06 4.38
C ASN A 121 -4.54 20.95 5.49
N ASP A 122 -5.48 20.44 6.29
CA ASP A 122 -6.10 21.21 7.38
C ASP A 122 -5.14 21.41 8.57
N LYS A 123 -4.02 20.67 8.60
CA LYS A 123 -2.99 20.68 9.64
C LYS A 123 -1.76 21.51 9.29
N ASP A 124 -1.84 22.39 8.29
CA ASP A 124 -0.77 23.34 7.95
C ASP A 124 -0.39 24.16 9.21
N TYR A 125 0.80 23.85 9.76
CA TYR A 125 1.47 24.58 10.84
C TYR A 125 2.42 25.63 10.26
#